data_AF-A0A8J2EJ14-F1
#
_entry.id   AF-A0A8J2EJ14-F1
#
_cell.length_a   1.000
_cell.length_b   1.000
_cell.length_c   1.000
_cell.angle_alpha   90.00
_cell.angle_beta   90.00
_cell.angle_gamma   90.00
#
_symmetry.space_group_name_H-M   'P 1'
#
loop_
_entity.id
_entity.type
_entity.pdbx_description
1 polymer ?
#
loop_
_entity_poly.entity_id
_entity_poly.type
_entity_poly.pdbx_seq_one_letter_code
_entity_poly.pdbx_strand_id
1 'polypeptide(L)' 'MWRAAKTSYLKYGNEMAALLRQCLKEPARTKALEKNRIHLVEKKWANGVQQGGKTLHKDFSVFDAAKASQ' A
#
# COMPACT_ATOMS: atom_id res chain seq x y z
N MET A 1 6.84 17.34 -7.65
CA MET A 1 7.76 16.48 -6.84
C MET A 1 7.47 14.99 -7.04
N TRP A 2 6.24 14.48 -6.86
CA TRP A 2 5.93 13.05 -7.04
C TRP A 2 6.11 12.51 -8.48
N ARG A 3 5.78 13.29 -9.51
CA ARG A 3 6.04 12.91 -10.92
C ARG A 3 7.53 12.73 -11.23
N ALA A 4 8.39 13.57 -10.65
CA ALA A 4 9.84 13.47 -10.81
C ALA A 4 10.42 12.21 -10.12
N ALA A 5 9.81 11.79 -8.99
CA ALA A 5 10.17 10.58 -8.27
C ALA A 5 9.61 9.28 -8.89
N LYS A 6 9.00 9.33 -10.09
CA LYS A 6 8.37 8.18 -10.77
C LYS A 6 7.40 7.40 -9.87
N THR A 7 6.69 8.11 -8.99
CA THR A 7 5.61 7.55 -8.17
C THR A 7 4.25 7.97 -8.73
N SER A 8 3.21 7.18 -8.48
CA SER A 8 1.84 7.54 -8.86
C SER A 8 1.24 8.51 -7.85
N TYR A 9 0.29 9.35 -8.30
CA TYR A 9 -0.46 10.22 -7.40
C TYR A 9 -1.12 9.42 -6.27
N LEU A 10 -1.64 8.23 -6.59
CA LEU A 10 -2.29 7.36 -5.63
C LEU A 10 -1.32 6.84 -4.55
N LYS A 11 -0.11 6.43 -4.92
CA LYS A 11 0.92 6.01 -3.96
C LYS A 11 1.28 7.17 -3.03
N TYR A 12 1.57 8.34 -3.60
CA TYR A 12 1.91 9.53 -2.82
C TYR A 12 0.79 9.97 -1.87
N GLY A 13 -0.47 9.99 -2.34
CA GLY A 13 -1.62 10.37 -1.52
C GLY A 13 -1.86 9.41 -0.35
N ASN A 14 -1.74 8.10 -0.60
CA ASN A 14 -1.84 7.09 0.45
C ASN A 14 -0.72 7.21 1.49
N GLU A 15 0.51 7.51 1.05
CA GLU A 15 1.64 7.73 1.94
C GLU A 15 1.44 8.94 2.85
N MET A 16 1.04 10.08 2.30
CA MET A 16 0.79 11.28 3.09
C MET A 16 -0.40 11.10 4.03
N ALA A 17 -1.44 10.38 3.61
CA ALA A 17 -2.57 10.05 4.48
C ALA A 17 -2.18 9.11 5.63
N ALA A 18 -1.25 8.18 5.41
CA ALA A 18 -0.71 7.33 6.47
C ALA A 18 0.06 8.15 7.51
N LEU A 19 0.89 9.10 7.08
CA LEU A 19 1.58 10.04 7.97
C LEU A 19 0.59 10.91 8.76
N LEU A 20 -0.42 11.48 8.07
CA LEU A 20 -1.45 12.29 8.71
C LEU A 20 -2.16 11.51 9.83
N ARG A 21 -2.48 10.23 9.60
CA ARG A 21 -3.12 9.36 10.61
C ARG A 21 -2.27 9.16 11.86
N GLN A 22 -0.94 9.19 11.74
CA GLN A 22 -0.02 9.09 12.88
C GLN A 22 0.03 10.38 13.72
N CYS A 23 -0.28 11.53 13.11
CA CYS A 23 -0.30 12.82 13.79
C CYS A 23 -1.60 13.09 14.59
N LEU A 24 -2.63 12.22 14.51
CA LEU A 24 -3.84 12.38 15.32
C LEU A 24 -3.59 12.07 16.79
N LYS A 25 -4.36 12.75 17.67
CA LYS A 25 -4.46 12.39 19.09
C LYS A 25 -5.31 11.13 19.30
N GLU A 26 -5.03 10.43 20.39
CA GLU A 26 -5.90 9.35 20.87
C GLU A 26 -7.24 9.92 21.36
N PRO A 27 -8.37 9.23 21.15
CA PRO A 27 -8.53 7.86 20.60
C PRO A 27 -8.74 7.80 19.07
N ALA A 28 -8.77 8.96 18.40
CA ALA A 28 -9.08 9.04 16.97
C ALA A 28 -8.01 8.35 16.12
N ARG A 29 -6.75 8.40 16.55
CA ARG A 29 -5.62 7.69 15.95
C ARG A 29 -5.86 6.18 15.91
N THR A 30 -6.14 5.55 17.05
CA THR A 30 -6.37 4.09 17.11
C THR A 30 -7.53 3.67 16.20
N LYS A 31 -8.65 4.42 16.23
CA LYS A 31 -9.81 4.15 15.35
C LYS A 31 -9.48 4.30 13.86
N ALA A 32 -8.68 5.30 13.49
CA ALA A 32 -8.31 5.54 12.10
C ALA A 32 -7.31 4.49 11.58
N LEU A 33 -6.38 4.04 12.43
CA LEU A 33 -5.43 2.97 12.10
C LEU A 33 -6.13 1.62 11.96
N GLU A 34 -7.07 1.32 12.85
CA GLU A 34 -7.86 0.09 12.79
C GLU A 34 -8.68 -0.01 11.50
N LYS A 35 -9.34 1.07 11.10
CA LYS A 35 -10.10 1.14 9.84
C LYS A 35 -9.23 1.01 8.59
N ASN A 36 -7.94 1.33 8.69
CA ASN A 36 -7.02 1.32 7.56
C ASN A 36 -6.13 0.06 7.52
N ARG A 37 -6.49 -1.01 8.24
CA ARG A 37 -5.74 -2.28 8.17
C ARG A 37 -5.93 -2.92 6.79
N ILE A 38 -4.82 -3.25 6.13
CA ILE A 38 -4.82 -3.89 4.81
C ILE A 38 -4.36 -5.35 4.93
N HIS A 39 -5.16 -6.26 4.37
CA HIS A 39 -4.85 -7.70 4.27
C HIS A 39 -5.05 -8.15 2.83
N LEU A 40 -4.02 -7.99 2.00
CA LEU A 40 -4.06 -8.33 0.58
C LEU A 40 -3.17 -9.53 0.30
N VAL A 41 -3.54 -10.35 -0.69
CA VAL A 41 -2.69 -11.41 -1.22
C VAL A 41 -2.52 -11.17 -2.71
N GLU A 42 -1.30 -10.83 -3.12
CA GLU A 42 -0.93 -10.76 -4.52
C GLU A 42 -0.78 -12.18 -5.07
N LYS A 43 -1.34 -12.46 -6.25
CA LYS A 43 -1.08 -13.69 -7.01
C LYS A 43 -0.62 -13.30 -8.40
N LYS A 44 0.61 -13.68 -8.77
CA LYS A 44 1.16 -13.48 -10.10
C LYS A 44 0.88 -14.71 -10.96
N TRP A 45 0.32 -14.49 -12.13
CA TRP A 45 -0.02 -15.52 -13.11
C TRP A 45 0.67 -15.17 -14.42
N ALA A 46 1.29 -16.15 -15.07
CA ALA A 46 1.78 -16.02 -16.44
C ALA A 46 1.56 -17.33 -17.18
N ASN A 47 1.17 -17.25 -18.45
CA ASN A 47 0.90 -18.42 -19.30
C ASN A 47 -0.03 -19.46 -18.65
N GLY A 48 -1.03 -19.00 -17.88
CA GLY A 48 -1.99 -19.87 -17.20
C GLY A 48 -1.50 -20.53 -15.90
N VAL A 49 -0.24 -20.34 -15.51
CA VAL A 49 0.33 -20.92 -14.29
C VAL A 49 0.60 -19.83 -13.25
N GLN A 50 0.23 -20.10 -11.99
CA GLN A 50 0.53 -19.21 -10.88
C GLN A 50 2.03 -19.28 -10.56
N GLN A 51 2.75 -18.18 -10.77
CA GLN A 51 4.20 -18.11 -10.55
C GLN A 51 4.58 -17.82 -9.10
N GLY A 52 3.67 -17.23 -8.33
CA GLY A 52 3.90 -16.95 -6.92
C GLY A 52 2.86 -16.00 -6.34
N GLY A 53 2.89 -15.82 -5.04
CA GLY A 53 2.05 -14.85 -4.35
C GLY A 53 2.66 -14.37 -3.05
N LYS A 54 2.40 -13.12 -2.69
CA LYS A 54 2.88 -12.50 -1.46
C LYS A 54 1.70 -11.94 -0.69
N THR A 55 1.64 -12.25 0.60
CA THR A 55 0.71 -11.60 1.51
C THR A 55 1.27 -10.22 1.88
N LEU A 56 0.46 -9.19 1.65
CA LEU A 56 0.81 -7.79 1.81
C LEU A 56 -0.03 -7.22 2.97
N HIS A 57 0.66 -6.92 4.07
CA HIS A 57 0.06 -6.35 5.29
C HIS A 57 0.41 -4.88 5.51
N LYS A 58 1.29 -4.30 4.69
CA LYS A 58 1.74 -2.91 4.82
C LYS A 58 1.34 -2.11 3.59
N ASP A 59 0.66 -0.99 3.80
CA ASP A 59 0.15 -0.07 2.77
C ASP A 59 1.21 0.28 1.71
N PHE A 60 2.45 0.50 2.13
CA PHE A 60 3.56 0.88 1.25
C PHE A 60 4.03 -0.27 0.35
N SER A 61 4.08 -1.49 0.89
CA SER A 61 4.58 -2.67 0.17
C SER A 61 3.68 -3.10 -0.99
N VAL A 62 2.39 -2.73 -0.95
CA VAL A 62 1.42 -3.06 -1.99
C VAL A 62 1.79 -2.39 -3.31
N PHE A 63 2.11 -1.10 -3.28
CA PHE A 63 2.42 -0.35 -4.50
C PHE A 63 3.80 -0.68 -5.08
N ASP A 64 4.75 -1.12 -4.24
CA ASP A 64 6.07 -1.58 -4.71
C ASP A 64 6.00 -2.99 -5.30
N ALA A 65 5.20 -3.89 -4.71
CA ALA A 65 4.95 -5.22 -5.26
C ALA A 65 4.30 -5.16 -6.65
N ALA A 66 3.31 -4.28 -6.81
CA ALA A 66 2.61 -4.04 -8.08
C ALA A 66 3.50 -3.44 -9.18
N LYS A 67 4.57 -2.71 -8.83
CA LYS A 67 5.51 -2.15 -9.80
C LYS A 67 6.50 -3.20 -10.31
N ALA A 68 6.81 -4.21 -9.49
CA ALA A 68 7.73 -5.30 -9.84
C ALA A 68 7.06 -6.45 -10.64
N SER A 69 5.80 -6.31 -11.05
CA SER A 69 5.09 -7.27 -11.92
C SER A 69 4.90 -6.77 -13.35
N GLN A 70 5.37 -5.56 -13.67
CA GLN A 70 5.37 -4.98 -15.03
C GLN A 70 6.70 -5.20 -15.75
#